data_AF-A0A961TIY9-F1
#
_entry.id   AF-A0A961TIY9-F1
#
_cell.length_a   1.000
_cell.length_b   1.000
_cell.length_c   1.000
_cell.angle_alpha   90.00
_cell.angle_beta   90.00
_cell.angle_gamma   90.00
#
_symmetry.space_group_name_H-M   'P 1'
#
loop_
_entity.id
_entity.type
_entity.pdbx_description
1 polymer ?
#
loop_
_entity_poly.entity_id
_entity_poly.type
_entity_poly.pdbx_seq_one_letter_code
_entity_poly.pdbx_strand_id
1 'polypeptide(L)' 'MAKAGNHGEIANAMDYSEHERTYSGFLKLTKWTIAGCVSLLIAMAAGFFAGFGLFGGILVFAILSLASYFVI' A
#
# COMPACT_ATOMS: atom_id res chain seq x y z
N MET A 1 -23.35 -50.69 -5.85
CA MET A 1 -23.68 -49.53 -5.02
C MET A 1 -22.41 -48.69 -4.88
N ALA A 2 -22.17 -47.81 -5.87
CA ALA A 2 -20.95 -47.00 -5.94
C ALA A 2 -21.00 -45.89 -4.88
N LYS A 3 -19.95 -45.80 -4.07
CA LYS A 3 -19.76 -44.73 -3.07
C LYS A 3 -19.68 -43.40 -3.82
N ALA A 4 -20.64 -42.52 -3.54
CA ALA A 4 -20.66 -41.15 -4.05
C ALA A 4 -19.32 -40.48 -3.74
N GLY A 5 -18.65 -40.01 -4.79
CA GLY A 5 -17.41 -39.26 -4.69
C GLY A 5 -17.58 -38.06 -3.77
N ASN A 6 -16.52 -37.78 -3.01
CA ASN A 6 -16.31 -36.55 -2.26
C ASN A 6 -16.13 -35.36 -3.24
N HIS A 7 -17.21 -34.89 -3.85
CA HIS A 7 -17.19 -33.80 -4.84
C HIS A 7 -17.02 -32.39 -4.22
N GLY A 8 -16.56 -32.31 -2.96
CA GLY A 8 -16.35 -31.04 -2.25
C GLY A 8 -14.88 -30.62 -2.11
N GLU A 9 -13.92 -31.54 -2.15
CA GLU A 9 -12.54 -31.24 -1.73
C GLU A 9 -11.50 -31.19 -2.86
N ILE A 10 -11.84 -31.66 -4.06
CA ILE A 10 -10.91 -31.66 -5.21
C ILE A 10 -11.21 -30.52 -6.20
N ALA A 11 -12.35 -29.84 -6.08
CA ALA A 11 -12.73 -28.72 -6.96
C ALA A 11 -12.07 -27.38 -6.60
N ASN A 12 -11.40 -27.28 -5.44
CA ASN A 12 -10.86 -26.02 -4.88
C ASN A 12 -9.35 -26.04 -4.61
N ALA A 13 -8.59 -26.98 -5.19
CA ALA A 13 -7.12 -26.94 -5.17
C ALA A 13 -6.57 -26.02 -6.30
N MET A 14 -7.18 -24.86 -6.49
CA MET A 14 -6.64 -23.83 -7.39
C MET A 14 -5.35 -23.30 -6.79
N ASP A 15 -4.29 -23.18 -7.60
CA ASP A 15 -3.03 -22.62 -7.13
C ASP A 15 -3.21 -21.11 -6.82
N TYR A 16 -3.29 -20.78 -5.53
CA TYR A 16 -3.44 -19.42 -5.04
C TYR A 16 -2.11 -18.67 -4.89
N SER A 17 -0.97 -19.30 -5.19
CA SER A 17 0.34 -18.67 -4.98
C SER A 17 0.48 -17.34 -5.73
N GLU A 18 0.02 -17.29 -6.98
CA GLU A 18 0.06 -16.08 -7.80
C GLU A 18 -1.00 -15.04 -7.40
N HIS A 19 -2.16 -15.48 -6.90
CA HIS A 19 -3.19 -14.60 -6.35
C HIS A 19 -2.71 -13.86 -5.10
N GLU A 20 -2.10 -14.58 -4.16
CA GLU A 20 -1.52 -14.02 -2.94
C GLU A 20 -0.33 -13.10 -3.26
N ARG A 21 0.52 -13.48 -4.21
CA ARG A 21 1.65 -12.65 -4.65
C ARG A 21 1.17 -11.31 -5.20
N THR A 22 0.20 -11.33 -6.10
CA THR A 22 -0.34 -10.11 -6.72
C THR A 22 -1.09 -9.25 -5.70
N TYR A 23 -1.88 -9.86 -4.82
CA TYR A 23 -2.61 -9.16 -3.78
C TYR A 23 -1.67 -8.50 -2.76
N SER A 24 -0.61 -9.19 -2.34
CA SER A 24 0.41 -8.61 -1.46
C SER A 24 1.14 -7.43 -2.10
N GLY A 25 1.41 -7.50 -3.42
CA GLY A 25 1.96 -6.40 -4.19
C GLY A 25 1.02 -5.20 -4.26
N PHE A 26 -0.26 -5.45 -4.55
CA PHE A 26 -1.32 -4.43 -4.53
C PHE A 26 -1.39 -3.74 -3.16
N LEU A 27 -1.46 -4.49 -2.06
CA LEU A 27 -1.52 -3.92 -0.71
C LEU A 27 -0.30 -3.04 -0.40
N LYS A 28 0.91 -3.48 -0.76
CA LYS A 28 2.13 -2.69 -0.56
C LYS A 28 2.09 -1.38 -1.35
N LEU A 29 1.71 -1.45 -2.63
CA LEU A 29 1.59 -0.28 -3.50
C LEU A 29 0.51 0.69 -3.02
N THR A 30 -0.64 0.19 -2.59
CA THR A 30 -1.73 1.01 -2.07
C THR A 30 -1.31 1.74 -0.80
N LYS A 31 -0.67 1.06 0.16
CA LYS A 31 -0.16 1.71 1.38
C LYS A 31 0.85 2.81 1.07
N TRP A 32 1.81 2.53 0.19
CA TRP A 32 2.81 3.51 -0.24
C TRP A 32 2.18 4.71 -0.95
N THR A 33 1.20 4.48 -1.83
CA THR A 33 0.48 5.54 -2.53
C THR A 33 -0.30 6.42 -1.57
N ILE A 34 -1.05 5.83 -0.63
CA ILE A 34 -1.83 6.58 0.36
C ILE A 34 -0.89 7.43 1.23
N ALA A 35 0.20 6.84 1.74
CA ALA A 35 1.18 7.56 2.54
C ALA A 35 1.82 8.71 1.76
N GLY A 36 2.14 8.51 0.48
CA GLY A 36 2.65 9.56 -0.41
C GLY A 36 1.65 10.69 -0.64
N CYS A 37 0.37 10.38 -0.83
CA CYS A 37 -0.67 11.41 -0.95
C CYS A 37 -0.81 12.23 0.34
N VAL A 38 -0.82 11.57 1.51
CA VAL A 38 -0.92 12.26 2.80
C VAL A 38 0.32 13.12 3.06
N SER A 39 1.52 12.61 2.80
CA SER A 39 2.77 13.37 2.99
C SER A 39 2.83 14.59 2.05
N LEU A 40 2.37 14.46 0.80
CA LEU A 40 2.28 15.57 -0.15
C LEU A 40 1.34 16.68 0.36
N LEU A 41 0.15 16.31 0.83
CA LEU A 41 -0.83 17.28 1.33
C LEU A 41 -0.29 18.04 2.55
N ILE A 42 0.38 17.35 3.48
CA ILE A 42 1.02 17.98 4.65
C ILE A 42 2.18 18.90 4.21
N ALA A 43 2.99 18.46 3.26
CA ALA A 43 4.10 19.24 2.74
C ALA A 43 3.64 20.52 2.03
N MET A 44 2.57 20.46 1.24
CA MET A 44 1.95 21.64 0.64
C MET A 44 1.36 22.56 1.71
N ALA A 45 0.73 21.99 2.74
CA ALA A 45 0.20 22.77 3.84
C ALA A 45 1.31 23.55 4.57
N ALA A 46 2.41 22.88 4.91
CA ALA A 46 3.56 23.52 5.55
C ALA A 46 4.27 24.53 4.64
N GLY A 47 4.47 24.18 3.36
CA GLY A 47 5.17 25.03 2.39
C GLY A 47 4.45 26.34 2.10
N PHE A 48 3.12 26.31 1.95
CA PHE A 48 2.33 27.49 1.59
C PHE A 48 1.78 28.25 2.81
N PHE A 49 1.26 27.57 3.83
CA PHE A 49 0.59 28.24 4.96
C PHE A 49 1.54 28.58 6.12
N ALA A 50 2.62 27.84 6.32
CA ALA A 50 3.58 28.10 7.41
C ALA A 50 4.84 28.88 6.95
N GLY A 51 4.86 29.38 5.71
CA GLY A 51 5.92 30.27 5.22
C GLY A 51 7.26 29.59 4.89
N PHE A 52 7.31 28.26 4.92
CA PHE A 52 8.52 27.48 4.61
C PHE A 52 8.90 27.50 3.12
N GLY A 53 8.00 27.94 2.24
CA GLY A 53 8.20 28.01 0.80
C GLY A 53 8.37 26.63 0.15
N LEU A 54 8.79 26.62 -1.12
CA LEU A 54 8.95 25.38 -1.90
C LEU A 54 10.01 24.45 -1.29
N PHE A 55 11.17 24.98 -0.92
CA PHE A 55 12.27 24.17 -0.39
C PHE A 55 11.94 23.55 0.97
N GLY A 56 11.27 24.28 1.87
CA GLY A 56 10.84 23.71 3.14
C GLY A 56 9.69 22.71 2.98
N GLY A 57 8.77 22.93 2.03
CA GLY A 57 7.77 21.92 1.67
C GLY A 57 8.39 20.63 1.15
N ILE A 58 9.39 20.71 0.26
CA ILE A 58 10.15 19.54 -0.23
C ILE A 58 10.86 18.81 0.90
N LEU A 59 11.46 19.55 1.84
CA LEU A 59 12.11 18.95 3.02
C LEU A 59 11.11 18.19 3.90
N VAL A 60 9.95 18.79 4.19
CA VAL A 60 8.88 18.15 4.96
C VAL A 60 8.36 16.90 4.24
N PHE A 61 8.16 16.98 2.93
CA PHE A 61 7.74 15.84 2.11
C PHE A 61 8.75 14.68 2.18
N ALA A 62 10.05 14.97 2.05
CA ALA A 62 11.09 13.96 2.11
C ALA A 62 11.16 13.27 3.48
N ILE A 63 11.07 14.05 4.56
CA ILE A 63 11.10 13.52 5.93
C ILE A 63 9.88 12.64 6.19
N LEU A 64 8.67 13.09 5.81
CA LEU A 64 7.44 12.32 6.01
C LEU A 64 7.38 11.06 5.14
N SER A 65 7.92 11.11 3.92
CA SER A 65 8.03 9.95 3.05
C SER A 65 9.01 8.92 3.61
N LEU A 66 10.13 9.37 4.19
CA LEU A 66 11.07 8.50 4.89
C LEU A 66 10.44 7.91 6.16
N ALA A 67 9.70 8.71 6.93
CA ALA A 67 8.97 8.22 8.10
C ALA A 67 7.94 7.14 7.72
N SER A 68 7.24 7.32 6.60
CA SER A 68 6.27 6.36 6.09
C SER A 68 6.87 5.00 5.77
N TYR A 69 8.14 4.95 5.33
CA TYR A 69 8.86 3.69 5.10
C TYR A 69 9.04 2.85 6.37
N PHE A 70 9.15 3.48 7.55
CA PHE A 70 9.27 2.75 8.82
C PHE A 70 7.93 2.29 9.38
N VAL A 71 6.83 2.92 8.96
CA VAL A 71 5.48 2.63 9.47
C VAL A 71 4.77 1.52 8.67
N ILE A 72 5.10 1.36 7.38
CA ILE A 72 4.48 0.42 6.44
C ILE A 72 5.27 -0.89 6.34
#